data_AF-A0AAX3G4H9-F1
#
_entry.id   AF-A0AAX3G4H9-F1
#
_cell.length_a   1.000
_cell.length_b   1.000
_cell.length_c   1.000
_cell.angle_alpha   90.00
_cell.angle_beta   90.00
_cell.angle_gamma   90.00
#
_symmetry.space_group_name_H-M   'P 1'
#
loop_
_entity.id
_entity.type
_entity.pdbx_description
1 polymer ?
#
loop_
_entity_poly.entity_id
_entity_poly.type
_entity_poly.pdbx_seq_one_letter_code
_entity_poly.pdbx_strand_id
1 'polypeptide(L)'
;MNGSSDVVHLSSVTCEDVELLYKEKERHLHEKIDATRDAYFGFIFPINRSDLSAVSEAFELDYKVAQLIYKKSKNFSTFKVPGRKFGQLTNHIYGASVLALRGKSLDTGLESVSDRSINELVAVNEDVILEVAGVRASWFGRIFFPAQAFSNAISVFGGNVSPEALYALAKDYGYASAAGSRNTIRGDFGIALWLTLLARAP
;
A
#
# COMPACT_ATOMS: atom_id res chain seq x y z
N MET A 1 18.16 -22.48 -11.89
CA MET A 1 18.92 -21.91 -10.75
C MET A 1 17.89 -21.44 -9.74
N ASN A 2 17.77 -22.15 -8.63
CA ASN A 2 16.86 -21.82 -7.53
C ASN A 2 17.42 -20.60 -6.79
N GLY A 3 16.93 -19.42 -7.10
CA GLY A 3 17.04 -18.28 -6.20
C GLY A 3 15.84 -18.32 -5.26
N SER A 4 16.01 -18.88 -4.06
CA SER A 4 15.17 -18.45 -2.94
C SER A 4 15.44 -16.96 -2.81
N SER A 5 14.56 -16.13 -3.33
CA SER A 5 14.58 -14.71 -3.03
C SER A 5 14.16 -14.60 -1.59
N ASP A 6 15.12 -14.68 -0.67
CA ASP A 6 14.88 -14.40 0.74
C ASP A 6 14.22 -13.03 0.82
N VAL A 7 13.00 -13.00 1.35
CA VAL A 7 12.21 -11.78 1.49
C VAL A 7 13.01 -10.85 2.41
N VAL A 8 13.36 -9.67 1.89
CA VAL A 8 14.12 -8.68 2.67
C VAL A 8 13.19 -8.09 3.71
N HIS A 9 13.59 -8.17 4.99
CA HIS A 9 12.89 -7.47 6.06
C HIS A 9 13.10 -5.96 5.91
N LEU A 10 12.03 -5.17 6.05
CA LEU A 10 12.09 -3.72 5.86
C LEU A 10 13.03 -3.03 6.86
N SER A 11 13.23 -3.62 8.04
CA SER A 11 14.17 -3.17 9.06
C SER A 11 15.64 -3.28 8.64
N SER A 12 15.97 -4.10 7.63
CA SER A 12 17.32 -4.18 7.06
C SER A 12 17.54 -3.31 5.82
N VAL A 13 16.49 -2.66 5.29
CA VAL A 13 16.59 -1.82 4.09
C VAL A 13 17.38 -0.55 4.41
N THR A 14 18.30 -0.21 3.52
CA THR A 14 19.17 0.96 3.65
C THR A 14 18.81 2.08 2.67
N CYS A 15 19.42 3.25 2.85
CA CYS A 15 19.30 4.34 1.86
C CYS A 15 19.90 3.96 0.50
N GLU A 16 20.92 3.11 0.45
CA GLU A 16 21.54 2.64 -0.79
C GLU A 16 20.59 1.75 -1.58
N ASP A 17 19.83 0.88 -0.90
CA ASP A 17 18.80 0.05 -1.53
C ASP A 17 17.71 0.90 -2.18
N VAL A 18 17.32 2.01 -1.53
CA VAL A 18 16.38 2.98 -2.10
C VAL A 18 16.96 3.62 -3.35
N GLU A 19 18.20 4.12 -3.29
CA GLU A 19 18.87 4.69 -4.47
C GLU A 19 18.93 3.70 -5.64
N LEU A 20 19.27 2.43 -5.35
CA LEU A 20 19.34 1.37 -6.35
C LEU A 20 17.96 1.07 -6.95
N LEU A 21 16.92 0.92 -6.11
CA LEU A 21 15.55 0.69 -6.56
C LEU A 21 15.10 1.75 -7.57
N TYR A 22 15.28 3.03 -7.21
CA TYR A 22 14.84 4.14 -8.06
C TYR A 22 15.70 4.33 -9.30
N LYS A 23 16.90 3.75 -9.35
CA LYS A 23 17.75 3.74 -10.55
C LYS A 23 17.38 2.59 -11.49
N GLU A 24 17.09 1.42 -10.96
CA GLU A 24 16.95 0.19 -11.75
C GLU A 24 15.50 -0.14 -12.12
N LYS A 25 14.54 0.19 -11.26
CA LYS A 25 13.12 -0.16 -11.43
C LYS A 25 12.21 1.04 -11.68
N GLU A 26 12.77 2.20 -12.01
CA GLU A 26 12.02 3.46 -12.23
C GLU A 26 10.81 3.26 -13.15
N ARG A 27 11.02 2.70 -14.34
CA ARG A 27 9.95 2.47 -15.32
C ARG A 27 8.86 1.53 -14.80
N HIS A 28 9.24 0.41 -14.19
CA HIS A 28 8.29 -0.59 -13.71
C HIS A 28 7.50 -0.07 -12.50
N LEU A 29 8.14 0.70 -11.62
CA LEU A 29 7.45 1.43 -10.55
C LEU A 29 6.40 2.38 -11.13
N HIS A 30 6.76 3.18 -12.15
CA HIS A 30 5.81 4.07 -12.82
C HIS A 30 4.60 3.33 -13.39
N GLU A 31 4.82 2.21 -14.09
CA GLU A 31 3.74 1.39 -14.65
C GLU A 31 2.78 0.88 -13.56
N LYS A 32 3.31 0.44 -12.41
CA LYS A 32 2.48 -0.03 -11.27
C LYS A 32 1.77 1.10 -10.54
N ILE A 33 2.42 2.24 -10.41
CA ILE A 33 1.85 3.48 -9.85
C ILE A 33 0.64 3.91 -10.68
N ASP A 34 0.77 3.92 -12.01
CA ASP A 34 -0.31 4.27 -12.93
C ASP A 34 -1.44 3.23 -12.89
N ALA A 35 -1.13 1.93 -12.94
CA ALA A 35 -2.13 0.88 -12.85
C ALA A 35 -2.92 0.93 -11.52
N THR A 36 -2.23 1.21 -10.40
CA THR A 36 -2.87 1.33 -9.09
C THR A 36 -3.74 2.59 -8.98
N ARG A 37 -3.29 3.72 -9.56
CA ARG A 37 -4.09 4.94 -9.66
C ARG A 37 -5.41 4.65 -10.39
N ASP A 38 -5.31 3.99 -11.53
CA ASP A 38 -6.46 3.73 -12.40
C ASP A 38 -7.40 2.69 -11.77
N ALA A 39 -6.87 1.78 -10.95
CA ALA A 39 -7.64 0.84 -10.15
C ALA A 39 -8.43 1.54 -9.02
N TYR A 40 -7.84 2.55 -8.37
CA TYR A 40 -8.46 3.21 -7.22
C TYR A 40 -7.92 4.61 -6.92
N PHE A 41 -8.82 5.59 -7.01
CA PHE A 41 -8.54 6.98 -6.65
C PHE A 41 -8.05 7.14 -5.20
N GLY A 42 -8.51 6.33 -4.25
CA GLY A 42 -8.09 6.45 -2.85
C GLY A 42 -6.58 6.22 -2.64
N PHE A 43 -5.87 5.57 -3.57
CA PHE A 43 -4.42 5.45 -3.46
C PHE A 43 -3.67 6.70 -3.93
N ILE A 44 -4.31 7.66 -4.62
CA ILE A 44 -3.65 8.92 -5.02
C ILE A 44 -3.59 9.96 -3.92
N PHE A 45 -4.27 9.73 -2.80
CA PHE A 45 -4.20 10.67 -1.71
C PHE A 45 -2.77 10.74 -1.14
N PRO A 46 -2.32 11.94 -0.74
CA PRO A 46 -0.97 12.13 -0.24
C PRO A 46 -0.73 11.37 1.08
N ILE A 47 0.50 10.92 1.29
CA ILE A 47 1.01 10.58 2.62
C ILE A 47 1.58 11.86 3.23
N ASN A 48 0.97 12.30 4.33
CA ASN A 48 1.47 13.46 5.08
C ASN A 48 2.60 13.03 6.05
N ARG A 49 3.18 13.97 6.81
CA ARG A 49 4.33 13.65 7.69
C ARG A 49 3.96 12.72 8.85
N SER A 50 2.81 12.93 9.49
CA SER A 50 2.38 12.08 10.61
C SER A 50 2.05 10.68 10.13
N ASP A 51 1.39 10.59 8.97
CA ASP A 51 1.09 9.33 8.29
C ASP A 51 2.38 8.59 7.91
N LEU A 52 3.35 9.27 7.29
CA LEU A 52 4.65 8.69 6.93
C LEU A 52 5.37 8.13 8.15
N SER A 53 5.36 8.86 9.28
CA SER A 53 5.97 8.38 10.52
C SER A 53 5.30 7.10 11.00
N ALA A 54 3.97 7.07 11.06
CA ALA A 54 3.22 5.93 11.55
C ALA A 54 3.38 4.69 10.66
N VAL A 55 3.28 4.83 9.33
CA VAL A 55 3.47 3.66 8.44
C VAL A 55 4.89 3.14 8.47
N SER A 56 5.88 4.03 8.58
CA SER A 56 7.28 3.61 8.66
C SER A 56 7.58 2.89 9.95
N GLU A 57 7.07 3.39 11.08
CA GLU A 57 7.20 2.73 12.38
C GLU A 57 6.50 1.37 12.38
N ALA A 58 5.24 1.32 11.94
CA ALA A 58 4.46 0.08 11.88
C ALA A 58 5.07 -0.95 10.91
N PHE A 59 5.82 -0.52 9.89
CA PHE A 59 6.53 -1.42 8.98
C PHE A 59 8.00 -1.63 9.33
N GLU A 60 8.44 -1.17 10.50
CA GLU A 60 9.82 -1.25 10.99
C GLU A 60 10.86 -0.68 10.01
N LEU A 61 10.46 0.28 9.18
CA LEU A 61 11.31 0.93 8.20
C LEU A 61 11.98 2.14 8.84
N ASP A 62 13.32 2.19 8.80
CA ASP A 62 14.07 3.32 9.33
C ASP A 62 13.56 4.66 8.78
N TYR A 63 13.38 5.64 9.67
CA TYR A 63 12.76 6.91 9.32
C TYR A 63 13.56 7.70 8.27
N LYS A 64 14.90 7.60 8.25
CA LYS A 64 15.72 8.25 7.20
C LYS A 64 15.51 7.57 5.84
N VAL A 65 15.36 6.25 5.83
CA VAL A 65 15.02 5.49 4.62
C VAL A 65 13.64 5.92 4.10
N ALA A 66 12.64 6.02 4.98
CA ALA A 66 11.32 6.52 4.64
C ALA A 66 11.34 7.96 4.08
N GLN A 67 12.13 8.85 4.68
CA GLN A 67 12.34 10.20 4.17
C GLN A 67 12.99 10.21 2.78
N LEU A 68 13.89 9.28 2.50
CA LEU A 68 14.51 9.15 1.19
C LEU A 68 13.51 8.65 0.14
N ILE A 69 12.70 7.63 0.46
CA ILE A 69 11.57 7.20 -0.39
C ILE A 69 10.68 8.40 -0.69
N TYR A 70 10.28 9.14 0.34
CA TYR A 70 9.46 10.35 0.19
C TYR A 70 10.12 11.36 -0.76
N LYS A 71 11.43 11.63 -0.62
CA LYS A 71 12.17 12.57 -1.46
C LYS A 71 12.21 12.13 -2.93
N LYS A 72 12.54 10.86 -3.19
CA LYS A 72 12.67 10.28 -4.54
C LYS A 72 11.32 10.18 -5.25
N SER A 73 10.31 9.73 -4.52
CA SER A 73 8.93 9.57 -4.98
C SER A 73 8.29 10.85 -5.52
N LYS A 74 8.73 12.03 -5.09
CA LYS A 74 8.17 13.30 -5.60
C LYS A 74 8.36 13.49 -7.10
N ASN A 75 9.33 12.82 -7.69
CA ASN A 75 9.56 12.84 -9.14
C ASN A 75 8.51 12.01 -9.90
N PHE A 76 7.92 11.00 -9.23
CA PHE A 76 6.92 10.10 -9.81
C PHE A 76 5.50 10.66 -9.72
N SER A 77 5.29 11.58 -8.78
CA SER A 77 3.98 12.15 -8.51
C SER A 77 3.44 12.91 -9.73
N THR A 78 2.38 12.38 -10.31
CA THR A 78 1.56 13.06 -11.32
C THR A 78 0.70 14.18 -10.71
N PHE A 79 0.49 14.15 -9.39
CA PHE A 79 -0.19 15.21 -8.64
C PHE A 79 0.76 16.38 -8.40
N LYS A 80 0.57 17.47 -9.15
CA LYS A 80 1.28 18.74 -8.92
C LYS A 80 0.33 19.72 -8.26
N VAL A 81 0.58 20.03 -6.98
CA VAL A 81 -0.16 21.08 -6.27
C VAL A 81 0.18 22.43 -6.94
N PRO A 82 -0.80 23.22 -7.39
CA PRO A 82 -0.54 24.55 -7.95
C PRO A 82 0.34 25.38 -7.02
N GLY A 83 1.43 25.96 -7.55
CA GLY A 83 2.40 26.73 -6.77
C GLY A 83 3.47 25.92 -6.03
N ARG A 84 3.47 24.57 -6.10
CA ARG A 84 4.56 23.73 -5.58
C ARG A 84 5.41 23.16 -6.70
N LYS A 85 6.73 23.30 -6.55
CA LYS A 85 7.73 22.81 -7.52
C LYS A 85 7.84 21.28 -7.56
N PHE A 86 7.43 20.59 -6.50
CA PHE A 86 7.57 19.14 -6.36
C PHE A 86 6.22 18.49 -6.05
N GLY A 87 6.02 17.27 -6.58
CA GLY A 87 4.84 16.46 -6.30
C GLY A 87 4.81 15.92 -4.87
N GLN A 88 3.78 15.14 -4.55
CA GLN A 88 3.56 14.57 -3.22
C GLN A 88 3.77 13.05 -3.25
N LEU A 89 4.31 12.48 -2.17
CA LEU A 89 4.24 11.04 -1.97
C LEU A 89 2.76 10.66 -1.77
N THR A 90 2.31 9.62 -2.46
CA THR A 90 0.96 9.06 -2.37
C THR A 90 1.03 7.60 -1.91
N ASN A 91 -0.11 7.03 -1.49
CA ASN A 91 -0.17 5.64 -1.04
C ASN A 91 0.32 4.64 -2.10
N HIS A 92 -0.08 4.83 -3.37
CA HIS A 92 0.36 3.93 -4.44
C HIS A 92 1.87 3.95 -4.69
N ILE A 93 2.50 5.13 -4.60
CA ILE A 93 3.96 5.23 -4.76
C ILE A 93 4.65 4.55 -3.59
N TYR A 94 4.25 4.87 -2.36
CA TYR A 94 4.86 4.30 -1.16
C TYR A 94 4.70 2.78 -1.12
N GLY A 95 3.49 2.26 -1.37
CA GLY A 95 3.22 0.82 -1.36
C GLY A 95 4.04 0.06 -2.40
N ALA A 96 4.12 0.56 -3.64
CA ALA A 96 4.92 -0.07 -4.69
C ALA A 96 6.41 -0.07 -4.34
N SER A 97 6.93 1.04 -3.80
CA SER A 97 8.32 1.14 -3.36
C SER A 97 8.62 0.18 -2.22
N VAL A 98 7.75 0.10 -1.21
CA VAL A 98 7.91 -0.81 -0.08
C VAL A 98 7.91 -2.27 -0.54
N LEU A 99 6.98 -2.68 -1.41
CA LEU A 99 6.99 -4.04 -1.97
C LEU A 99 8.31 -4.35 -2.66
N ALA A 100 8.78 -3.44 -3.52
CA ALA A 100 10.02 -3.66 -4.27
C ALA A 100 11.27 -3.71 -3.38
N LEU A 101 11.32 -2.92 -2.29
CA LEU A 101 12.42 -2.92 -1.32
C LEU A 101 12.51 -4.23 -0.52
N ARG A 102 11.40 -4.98 -0.42
CA ARG A 102 11.39 -6.33 0.17
C ARG A 102 12.00 -7.40 -0.75
N GLY A 103 12.50 -7.01 -1.91
CA GLY A 103 12.96 -7.92 -2.95
C GLY A 103 11.82 -8.61 -3.71
N LYS A 104 10.55 -8.25 -3.44
CA LYS A 104 9.39 -8.86 -4.11
C LYS A 104 9.25 -8.36 -5.54
N SER A 105 8.70 -9.22 -6.39
CA SER A 105 8.27 -8.87 -7.74
C SER A 105 7.16 -7.82 -7.69
N LEU A 106 7.26 -6.79 -8.53
CA LEU A 106 6.19 -5.81 -8.70
C LEU A 106 4.97 -6.39 -9.44
N ASP A 107 5.12 -7.52 -10.14
CA ASP A 107 4.04 -8.17 -10.89
C ASP A 107 3.32 -9.26 -10.08
N THR A 108 4.04 -9.96 -9.22
CA THR A 108 3.56 -11.16 -8.53
C THR A 108 3.81 -11.13 -7.02
N GLY A 109 4.23 -9.99 -6.46
CA GLY A 109 4.58 -9.87 -5.05
C GLY A 109 3.45 -10.18 -4.06
N LEU A 110 2.20 -10.20 -4.53
CA LEU A 110 1.01 -10.60 -3.77
C LEU A 110 0.36 -11.89 -4.30
N GLU A 111 1.05 -12.73 -5.08
CA GLU A 111 0.46 -13.95 -5.67
C GLU A 111 -0.10 -14.95 -4.64
N SER A 112 0.43 -14.92 -3.42
CA SER A 112 -0.03 -15.73 -2.29
C SER A 112 -1.30 -15.16 -1.62
N VAL A 113 -1.67 -13.92 -1.93
CA VAL A 113 -2.83 -13.23 -1.35
C VAL A 113 -4.08 -13.57 -2.16
N SER A 114 -5.00 -14.28 -1.53
CA SER A 114 -6.24 -14.77 -2.13
C SER A 114 -7.40 -14.73 -1.15
N ASP A 115 -8.63 -14.98 -1.61
CA ASP A 115 -9.81 -15.15 -0.75
C ASP A 115 -9.59 -16.15 0.39
N ARG A 116 -8.75 -17.18 0.15
CA ARG A 116 -8.46 -18.21 1.14
C ARG A 116 -7.45 -17.77 2.20
N SER A 117 -6.49 -16.92 1.84
CA SER A 117 -5.39 -16.51 2.72
C SER A 117 -5.58 -15.14 3.36
N ILE A 118 -6.43 -14.28 2.81
CA ILE A 118 -6.56 -12.89 3.25
C ILE A 118 -6.93 -12.77 4.74
N ASN A 119 -7.84 -13.61 5.24
CA ASN A 119 -8.26 -13.57 6.64
C ASN A 119 -7.10 -13.91 7.60
N GLU A 120 -6.31 -14.94 7.27
CA GLU A 120 -5.14 -15.33 8.07
C GLU A 120 -4.06 -14.24 8.03
N LEU A 121 -3.77 -13.69 6.84
CA LEU A 121 -2.80 -12.62 6.68
C LEU A 121 -3.19 -11.36 7.47
N VAL A 122 -4.48 -11.02 7.49
CA VAL A 122 -4.99 -9.90 8.29
C VAL A 122 -4.90 -10.20 9.77
N ALA A 123 -5.26 -11.39 10.21
CA ALA A 123 -5.17 -11.77 11.62
C ALA A 123 -3.73 -11.70 12.16
N VAL A 124 -2.75 -12.12 11.36
CA VAL A 124 -1.32 -12.06 11.73
C VAL A 124 -0.79 -10.62 11.80
N ASN A 125 -1.44 -9.66 11.12
CA ASN A 125 -1.01 -8.27 11.05
C ASN A 125 -2.07 -7.28 11.56
N GLU A 126 -2.98 -7.77 12.42
CA GLU A 126 -4.15 -7.02 12.86
C GLU A 126 -3.75 -5.72 13.56
N ASP A 127 -2.80 -5.82 14.49
CA ASP A 127 -2.24 -4.70 15.25
C ASP A 127 -1.75 -3.58 14.34
N VAL A 128 -0.96 -3.93 13.32
CA VAL A 128 -0.39 -3.00 12.36
C VAL A 128 -1.46 -2.38 11.46
N ILE A 129 -2.43 -3.16 11.00
CA ILE A 129 -3.52 -2.64 10.17
C ILE A 129 -4.34 -1.62 10.98
N LEU A 130 -4.66 -1.94 12.23
CA LEU A 130 -5.48 -1.07 13.09
C LEU A 130 -4.73 0.18 13.53
N GLU A 131 -3.43 0.08 13.83
CA GLU A 131 -2.58 1.23 14.15
C GLU A 131 -2.53 2.21 12.97
N VAL A 132 -2.19 1.71 11.79
CA VAL A 132 -2.11 2.52 10.58
C VAL A 132 -3.49 3.11 10.21
N ALA A 133 -4.57 2.35 10.36
CA ALA A 133 -5.92 2.85 10.15
C ALA A 133 -6.28 3.96 11.16
N GLY A 134 -5.91 3.81 12.43
CA GLY A 134 -6.16 4.77 13.49
C GLY A 134 -5.57 6.15 13.20
N VAL A 135 -4.29 6.20 12.78
CA VAL A 135 -3.61 7.47 12.41
C VAL A 135 -4.29 8.15 11.21
N ARG A 136 -4.93 7.36 10.34
CA ARG A 136 -5.58 7.80 9.12
C ARG A 136 -7.06 8.13 9.27
N ALA A 137 -7.67 7.79 10.40
CA ALA A 137 -9.10 7.96 10.64
C ALA A 137 -9.57 9.42 10.47
N SER A 138 -8.72 10.40 10.82
CA SER A 138 -9.05 11.83 10.66
C SER A 138 -9.30 12.23 9.21
N TRP A 139 -8.62 11.57 8.25
CA TRP A 139 -8.71 11.91 6.83
C TRP A 139 -9.64 10.97 6.06
N PHE A 140 -9.61 9.67 6.38
CA PHE A 140 -10.34 8.64 5.64
C PHE A 140 -11.45 7.95 6.43
N GLY A 141 -11.57 8.19 7.73
CA GLY A 141 -12.56 7.53 8.60
C GLY A 141 -14.02 7.91 8.33
N ARG A 142 -14.26 8.76 7.33
CA ARG A 142 -15.61 9.10 6.83
C ARG A 142 -15.77 8.85 5.33
N ILE A 143 -14.72 8.37 4.67
CA ILE A 143 -14.72 8.16 3.23
C ILE A 143 -14.85 6.66 2.98
N PHE A 144 -15.90 6.28 2.27
CA PHE A 144 -16.16 4.90 1.90
C PHE A 144 -15.93 4.71 0.41
N PHE A 145 -15.31 3.60 0.07
CA PHE A 145 -14.87 3.30 -1.27
C PHE A 145 -15.33 1.90 -1.69
N PRO A 146 -15.63 1.66 -2.97
CA PRO A 146 -16.06 0.35 -3.42
C PRO A 146 -15.01 -0.72 -3.09
N ALA A 147 -15.44 -1.86 -2.55
CA ALA A 147 -14.55 -3.00 -2.27
C ALA A 147 -13.82 -3.47 -3.54
N GLN A 148 -14.46 -3.33 -4.71
CA GLN A 148 -13.86 -3.59 -6.02
C GLN A 148 -12.56 -2.83 -6.26
N ALA A 149 -12.45 -1.59 -5.75
CA ALA A 149 -11.28 -0.78 -6.01
C ALA A 149 -10.04 -1.32 -5.26
N PHE A 150 -10.24 -1.83 -4.04
CA PHE A 150 -9.19 -2.52 -3.28
C PHE A 150 -8.82 -3.86 -3.91
N SER A 151 -9.81 -4.63 -4.37
CA SER A 151 -9.60 -5.88 -5.11
C SER A 151 -8.73 -5.64 -6.35
N ASN A 152 -9.10 -4.67 -7.20
CA ASN A 152 -8.35 -4.31 -8.39
C ASN A 152 -6.89 -3.94 -8.08
N ALA A 153 -6.67 -3.15 -7.03
CA ALA A 153 -5.32 -2.72 -6.66
C ALA A 153 -4.45 -3.81 -6.03
N ILE A 154 -5.05 -4.80 -5.35
CA ILE A 154 -4.33 -6.01 -4.93
C ILE A 154 -3.89 -6.80 -6.18
N SER A 155 -4.76 -6.89 -7.19
CA SER A 155 -4.46 -7.59 -8.45
C SER A 155 -3.38 -6.92 -9.30
N VAL A 156 -3.15 -5.62 -9.17
CA VAL A 156 -2.01 -4.93 -9.82
C VAL A 156 -0.66 -5.58 -9.46
N PHE A 157 -0.56 -6.16 -8.26
CA PHE A 157 0.65 -6.83 -7.75
C PHE A 157 0.50 -8.37 -7.70
N GLY A 158 -0.48 -8.92 -8.42
CA GLY A 158 -0.66 -10.35 -8.61
C GLY A 158 -1.60 -11.05 -7.63
N GLY A 159 -2.20 -10.34 -6.68
CA GLY A 159 -3.16 -10.95 -5.75
C GLY A 159 -4.54 -11.21 -6.36
N ASN A 160 -5.25 -12.17 -5.79
CA ASN A 160 -6.55 -12.64 -6.29
C ASN A 160 -7.59 -12.67 -5.16
N VAL A 161 -8.02 -11.49 -4.72
CA VAL A 161 -9.03 -11.33 -3.68
C VAL A 161 -10.28 -10.70 -4.26
N SER A 162 -11.43 -11.32 -4.06
CA SER A 162 -12.73 -10.84 -4.49
C SER A 162 -13.18 -9.61 -3.67
N PRO A 163 -13.97 -8.71 -4.26
CA PRO A 163 -14.60 -7.60 -3.55
C PRO A 163 -15.45 -8.08 -2.37
N GLU A 164 -16.10 -9.23 -2.51
CA GLU A 164 -16.96 -9.84 -1.49
C GLU A 164 -16.15 -10.28 -0.27
N ALA A 165 -15.00 -10.93 -0.48
CA ALA A 165 -14.10 -11.31 0.60
C ALA A 165 -13.56 -10.08 1.35
N LEU A 166 -13.13 -9.03 0.63
CA LEU A 166 -12.66 -7.79 1.25
C LEU A 166 -13.76 -7.06 2.03
N TYR A 167 -14.99 -7.05 1.49
CA TYR A 167 -16.13 -6.45 2.18
C TYR A 167 -16.49 -7.22 3.45
N ALA A 168 -16.56 -8.55 3.38
CA ALA A 168 -16.86 -9.39 4.54
C ALA A 168 -15.81 -9.19 5.64
N LEU A 169 -14.53 -9.25 5.27
CA LEU A 169 -13.43 -8.96 6.18
C LEU A 169 -13.59 -7.58 6.82
N ALA A 170 -13.69 -6.51 6.03
CA ALA A 170 -13.81 -5.16 6.57
C ALA A 170 -15.07 -4.98 7.45
N LYS A 171 -16.14 -5.73 7.18
CA LYS A 171 -17.37 -5.73 7.97
C LYS A 171 -17.14 -6.31 9.36
N ASP A 172 -16.38 -7.40 9.48
CA ASP A 172 -16.07 -8.03 10.77
C ASP A 172 -15.28 -7.08 11.68
N TYR A 173 -14.47 -6.19 11.10
CA TYR A 173 -13.76 -5.14 11.82
C TYR A 173 -14.58 -3.85 12.05
N GLY A 174 -15.80 -3.74 11.51
CA GLY A 174 -16.63 -2.53 11.63
C GLY A 174 -16.25 -1.38 10.69
N TYR A 175 -15.49 -1.67 9.62
CA TYR A 175 -15.02 -0.70 8.62
C TYR A 175 -15.71 -0.86 7.26
N ALA A 176 -16.79 -1.63 7.17
CA ALA A 176 -17.58 -1.75 5.94
C ALA A 176 -18.99 -1.19 6.09
N SER A 177 -19.54 -0.72 4.98
CA SER A 177 -20.93 -0.27 4.90
C SER A 177 -21.49 -0.55 3.51
N ALA A 178 -22.79 -0.77 3.42
CA ALA A 178 -23.49 -0.85 2.15
C ALA A 178 -23.98 0.54 1.73
N ALA A 179 -23.72 0.92 0.47
CA ALA A 179 -24.22 2.14 -0.15
C ALA A 179 -25.12 1.77 -1.33
N GLY A 180 -26.42 1.55 -1.05
CA GLY A 180 -27.34 0.93 -2.00
C GLY A 180 -26.92 -0.52 -2.27
N SER A 181 -26.71 -0.88 -3.54
CA SER A 181 -26.22 -2.21 -3.93
C SER A 181 -24.70 -2.36 -3.84
N ARG A 182 -23.96 -1.32 -3.48
CA ARG A 182 -22.49 -1.33 -3.47
C ARG A 182 -21.96 -1.71 -2.09
N ASN A 183 -21.10 -2.72 -2.07
CA ASN A 183 -20.27 -3.05 -0.92
C ASN A 183 -19.09 -2.07 -0.84
N THR A 184 -19.00 -1.33 0.27
CA THR A 184 -17.96 -0.31 0.46
C THR A 184 -17.15 -0.53 1.73
N ILE A 185 -15.88 -0.14 1.67
CA ILE A 185 -14.89 -0.24 2.74
C ILE A 185 -14.42 1.17 3.07
N ARG A 186 -14.29 1.47 4.36
CA ARG A 186 -13.80 2.75 4.86
C ARG A 186 -12.32 2.90 4.51
N GLY A 187 -11.96 4.07 4.02
CA GLY A 187 -10.67 4.30 3.39
C GLY A 187 -9.48 4.12 4.31
N ASP A 188 -9.63 4.44 5.59
CA ASP A 188 -8.58 4.27 6.60
C ASP A 188 -8.14 2.80 6.71
N PHE A 189 -9.11 1.90 6.90
CA PHE A 189 -8.85 0.46 6.97
C PHE A 189 -8.44 -0.13 5.63
N GLY A 190 -9.16 0.17 4.54
CA GLY A 190 -8.83 -0.41 3.24
C GLY A 190 -7.43 -0.03 2.74
N ILE A 191 -7.00 1.22 2.97
CA ILE A 191 -5.65 1.67 2.60
C ILE A 191 -4.59 1.09 3.55
N ALA A 192 -4.88 0.99 4.85
CA ALA A 192 -4.00 0.34 5.82
C ALA A 192 -3.78 -1.15 5.49
N LEU A 193 -4.86 -1.88 5.20
CA LEU A 193 -4.84 -3.26 4.74
C LEU A 193 -3.95 -3.41 3.49
N TRP A 194 -4.24 -2.65 2.44
CA TRP A 194 -3.50 -2.75 1.18
C TRP A 194 -2.00 -2.46 1.34
N LEU A 195 -1.64 -1.42 2.11
CA LEU A 195 -0.24 -1.11 2.40
C LEU A 195 0.43 -2.22 3.22
N THR A 196 -0.28 -2.81 4.18
CA THR A 196 0.23 -3.91 5.00
C THR A 196 0.49 -5.15 4.15
N LEU A 197 -0.39 -5.48 3.19
CA LEU A 197 -0.15 -6.58 2.26
C LEU A 197 1.15 -6.37 1.48
N LEU A 198 1.37 -5.16 0.95
CA LEU A 198 2.61 -4.85 0.23
C LEU A 198 3.86 -4.91 1.12
N ALA A 199 3.72 -4.50 2.37
CA ALA A 199 4.81 -4.47 3.35
C ALA A 199 5.11 -5.82 4.01
N ARG A 200 4.13 -6.74 4.09
CA ARG A 200 4.24 -7.91 4.98
C ARG A 200 3.72 -9.24 4.41
N ALA A 201 2.99 -9.25 3.30
CA ALA A 201 2.53 -10.51 2.69
C ALA A 201 3.73 -11.41 2.30
N PRO A 202 3.65 -12.72 2.54
CA PRO A 202 4.78 -13.64 2.46
C PRO A 202 5.33 -13.85 1.06
#